data_AF-A0A1I7JKJ3-F1
#
_entry.id   AF-A0A1I7JKJ3-F1
#
_cell.length_a   1.000
_cell.length_b   1.000
_cell.length_c   1.000
_cell.angle_alpha   90.00
_cell.angle_beta   90.00
_cell.angle_gamma   90.00
#
_symmetry.space_group_name_H-M   'P 1'
#
loop_
_entity.id
_entity.type
_entity.pdbx_description
1 polymer ?
#
loop_
_entity_poly.entity_id
_entity_poly.type
_entity_poly.pdbx_seq_one_letter_code
_entity_poly.pdbx_strand_id
1 'polypeptide(L)'
;MDSTDFDELAARIDAMGHALLRVVAELEVAQVIDGPRVSHAWRLVATQQHPRDKRQDAVQALLNRMADLLDEARQHRAAPR
;
A
#
# COMPACT_ATOMS: atom_id res chain seq x y z
N MET A 1 1.23 15.91 21.17
CA MET A 1 0.30 15.16 20.31
C MET A 1 -0.25 14.05 21.17
N ASP A 2 -1.56 14.03 21.35
CA ASP A 2 -2.22 12.99 22.15
C ASP A 2 -2.19 11.68 21.35
N SER A 3 -2.07 10.53 22.04
CA SER A 3 -1.98 9.23 21.36
C SER A 3 -3.22 8.93 20.51
N THR A 4 -4.38 9.44 20.95
CA THR A 4 -5.67 9.28 20.27
C THR A 4 -5.69 9.95 18.89
N ASP A 5 -5.13 11.16 18.74
CA ASP A 5 -5.08 11.86 17.45
C ASP A 5 -4.20 11.11 16.44
N PHE A 6 -3.14 10.46 16.94
CA PHE A 6 -2.25 9.65 16.13
C PHE A 6 -2.93 8.36 15.65
N ASP A 7 -3.65 7.68 16.55
CA ASP A 7 -4.38 6.44 16.22
C ASP A 7 -5.50 6.69 15.22
N GLU A 8 -6.25 7.78 15.36
CA GLU A 8 -7.30 8.15 14.39
C GLU A 8 -6.69 8.48 13.01
N LEU A 9 -5.58 9.21 12.98
CA LEU A 9 -4.87 9.51 11.74
C LEU A 9 -4.36 8.23 11.07
N ALA A 10 -3.78 7.31 11.84
CA ALA A 10 -3.31 6.02 11.36
C ALA A 10 -4.47 5.19 10.77
N ALA A 11 -5.59 5.11 11.48
CA ALA A 11 -6.78 4.38 11.01
C ALA A 11 -7.34 4.95 9.70
N ARG A 12 -7.38 6.28 9.56
CA ARG A 12 -7.83 6.93 8.32
C ARG A 12 -6.87 6.67 7.16
N ILE A 13 -5.57 6.74 7.42
CA ILE A 13 -4.53 6.43 6.43
C ILE A 13 -4.66 4.98 5.96
N ASP A 14 -4.84 4.03 6.88
CA ASP A 14 -5.06 2.62 6.56
C ASP A 14 -6.32 2.44 5.71
N ALA A 15 -7.45 3.07 6.07
CA ALA A 15 -8.68 3.00 5.29
C ALA A 15 -8.51 3.53 3.85
N MET A 16 -7.79 4.65 3.69
CA MET A 16 -7.46 5.20 2.37
C MET A 16 -6.56 4.25 1.57
N GLY A 17 -5.59 3.59 2.24
CA GLY A 17 -4.75 2.57 1.62
C GLY A 17 -5.56 1.41 1.04
N HIS A 18 -6.55 0.91 1.78
CA HIS A 18 -7.46 -0.15 1.30
C HIS A 18 -8.32 0.31 0.11
N ALA A 19 -8.85 1.53 0.15
CA ALA A 19 -9.62 2.09 -0.96
C ALA A 19 -8.76 2.21 -2.24
N LEU A 20 -7.51 2.67 -2.09
CA LEU A 20 -6.56 2.78 -3.19
C LEU A 20 -6.18 1.39 -3.76
N LEU A 21 -5.92 0.40 -2.89
CA LEU A 21 -5.65 -0.98 -3.33
C LEU A 21 -6.80 -1.54 -4.16
N ARG A 22 -8.05 -1.28 -3.78
CA ARG A 22 -9.22 -1.70 -4.56
C ARG A 22 -9.23 -1.06 -5.94
N VAL A 23 -8.97 0.24 -6.05
CA VAL A 23 -8.89 0.94 -7.34
C VAL A 23 -7.77 0.36 -8.22
N VAL A 24 -6.58 0.14 -7.65
CA VAL A 24 -5.44 -0.45 -8.37
C VAL A 24 -5.78 -1.86 -8.88
N ALA A 25 -6.40 -2.70 -8.05
CA ALA A 25 -6.79 -4.05 -8.45
C ALA A 25 -7.81 -4.04 -9.62
N GLU A 26 -8.80 -3.15 -9.60
CA GLU A 26 -9.77 -3.01 -10.70
C GLU A 26 -9.11 -2.53 -12.00
N LEU A 27 -8.19 -1.58 -11.92
CA LEU A 27 -7.44 -1.09 -13.08
C LEU A 27 -6.51 -2.15 -13.66
N GLU A 28 -5.90 -3.00 -12.83
CA GLU A 28 -5.09 -4.14 -13.28
C GLU A 28 -5.95 -5.21 -13.96
N VAL A 29 -7.15 -5.52 -13.42
CA VAL A 29 -8.13 -6.40 -14.08
C VAL A 29 -8.50 -5.88 -15.46
N ALA A 30 -8.75 -4.58 -15.56
CA ALA A 30 -9.06 -3.91 -16.82
C ALA A 30 -7.86 -3.80 -17.77
N GLN A 31 -6.67 -4.30 -17.38
CA GLN A 31 -5.42 -4.26 -18.14
C GLN A 31 -4.98 -2.82 -18.48
N VAL A 32 -5.39 -1.84 -17.68
CA VAL A 32 -5.04 -0.42 -17.85
C VAL A 32 -3.68 -0.11 -17.22
N ILE A 33 -3.32 -0.85 -16.17
CA ILE A 33 -2.05 -0.71 -15.46
C ILE A 33 -1.36 -2.06 -15.28
N ASP A 34 -0.06 -1.99 -15.05
CA ASP A 34 0.78 -3.12 -14.67
C ASP A 34 0.91 -3.16 -13.13
N GLY A 35 0.16 -4.06 -12.49
CA GLY A 35 0.16 -4.26 -11.04
C GLY A 35 1.54 -4.57 -10.44
N PRO A 36 2.34 -5.52 -10.98
CA PRO A 36 3.71 -5.75 -10.50
C PRO A 36 4.58 -4.49 -10.59
N ARG A 37 4.45 -3.68 -11.65
CA ARG A 37 5.18 -2.41 -11.75
C ARG A 37 4.74 -1.41 -10.67
N VAL A 38 3.46 -1.35 -10.34
CA VAL A 38 2.93 -0.49 -9.25
C VAL A 38 3.47 -0.94 -7.89
N SER A 39 3.38 -2.24 -7.58
CA SER A 39 3.92 -2.82 -6.34
C SER A 39 5.42 -2.53 -6.19
N HIS A 40 6.20 -2.71 -7.26
CA HIS A 40 7.62 -2.37 -7.27
C HIS A 40 7.86 -0.86 -7.06
N ALA A 41 7.06 0.01 -7.69
CA ALA A 41 7.19 1.46 -7.53
C ALA A 41 6.95 1.90 -6.07
N TRP A 42 5.97 1.31 -5.38
CA TRP A 42 5.74 1.59 -3.96
C TRP A 42 6.93 1.19 -3.08
N ARG A 43 7.51 0.00 -3.30
CA ARG A 43 8.73 -0.44 -2.59
C ARG A 43 9.93 0.45 -2.88
N LEU A 44 10.07 0.93 -4.11
CA LEU A 44 11.13 1.87 -4.47
C LEU A 44 10.98 3.20 -3.73
N VAL A 45 9.77 3.76 -3.67
CA VAL A 45 9.51 4.99 -2.91
C VAL A 45 9.76 4.77 -1.41
N ALA A 46 9.32 3.61 -0.88
CA ALA A 46 9.55 3.26 0.52
C ALA A 46 11.05 3.16 0.86
N THR A 47 11.90 2.64 -0.04
CA THR A 47 13.35 2.53 0.20
C THR A 47 14.11 3.84 0.00
N GLN A 48 13.59 4.77 -0.80
CA GLN A 48 14.18 6.09 -1.01
C GLN A 48 13.89 7.05 0.15
N GLN A 49 12.84 6.80 0.92
CA GLN A 49 12.56 7.54 2.14
C GLN A 49 13.58 7.18 3.21
N HIS A 50 14.34 8.18 3.65
CA HIS A 50 15.15 8.07 4.86
C HIS A 50 14.30 8.63 6.00
N PRO A 51 13.64 7.79 6.81
CA PRO A 51 12.73 8.28 7.83
C PRO A 51 13.47 9.15 8.84
N ARG A 52 13.07 10.42 8.92
CA ARG A 52 13.56 11.44 9.85
C ARG A 52 12.62 11.63 11.02
N ASP A 53 11.40 11.11 10.92
CA ASP A 53 10.37 11.16 11.95
C ASP A 53 9.43 9.94 11.89
N LYS A 54 8.67 9.73 12.97
CA LYS A 54 7.71 8.63 13.13
C LYS A 54 6.63 8.61 12.04
N ARG A 55 6.33 9.75 11.43
CA ARG A 55 5.33 9.85 10.36
C ARG A 55 5.88 9.23 9.08
N GLN A 56 7.14 9.50 8.76
CA GLN A 56 7.81 8.89 7.62
C GLN A 56 7.97 7.38 7.80
N ASP A 57 8.27 6.91 9.02
CA ASP A 57 8.27 5.48 9.34
C ASP A 57 6.89 4.83 9.04
N ALA A 58 5.81 5.47 9.49
CA ALA A 58 4.45 4.97 9.25
C ALA A 58 4.07 4.93 7.76
N VAL A 59 4.47 5.96 7.00
CA VAL A 59 4.26 6.00 5.54
C VAL A 59 5.06 4.91 4.84
N GLN A 60 6.32 4.71 5.22
CA GLN A 60 7.17 3.64 4.67
C GLN A 60 6.57 2.26 4.95
N ALA A 61 6.14 2.00 6.18
CA ALA A 61 5.49 0.76 6.57
C ALA A 61 4.20 0.51 5.79
N LEU A 62 3.37 1.55 5.61
CA LEU A 62 2.15 1.47 4.82
C LEU A 62 2.42 1.12 3.36
N LEU A 63 3.39 1.78 2.72
CA LEU A 63 3.74 1.53 1.31
C LEU A 63 4.19 0.09 1.08
N ASN A 64 5.02 -0.45 1.98
CA ASN A 64 5.44 -1.84 1.93
C ASN A 64 4.23 -2.79 2.11
N ARG A 65 3.38 -2.53 3.11
CA ARG A 65 2.17 -3.32 3.36
C ARG A 65 1.21 -3.32 2.17
N MET A 66 1.04 -2.18 1.51
CA MET A 66 0.21 -2.07 0.31
C MET A 66 0.78 -2.89 -0.86
N ALA A 67 2.09 -2.85 -1.06
CA ALA A 67 2.76 -3.66 -2.09
C ALA A 67 2.55 -5.16 -1.84
N ASP A 68 2.68 -5.59 -0.59
CA ASP A 68 2.48 -6.98 -0.20
C ASP A 68 1.03 -7.43 -0.39
N LEU A 69 0.05 -6.63 0.05
CA LEU A 69 -1.38 -6.93 -0.15
C LEU A 69 -1.76 -7.03 -1.63
N LEU A 70 -1.19 -6.17 -2.49
CA LEU A 70 -1.44 -6.23 -3.93
C LEU A 70 -0.85 -7.51 -4.54
N ASP A 71 0.36 -7.89 -4.14
CA ASP A 71 1.00 -9.13 -4.60
C ASP A 71 0.27 -10.38 -4.10
N GLU A 72 -0.19 -10.39 -2.84
CA GLU A 72 -1.04 -11.45 -2.29
C GLU A 72 -2.35 -11.59 -3.07
N ALA A 73 -3.05 -10.49 -3.34
CA ALA A 73 -4.29 -10.51 -4.11
C ALA A 73 -4.09 -11.11 -5.51
N ARG A 74 -2.94 -10.85 -6.12
CA ARG A 74 -2.54 -11.43 -7.42
C ARG A 74 -2.24 -12.92 -7.31
N GLN A 75 -1.50 -13.35 -6.30
CA GLN A 75 -1.19 -14.77 -6.06
C GLN A 75 -2.45 -15.60 -5.84
N HIS A 76 -3.41 -15.10 -5.06
CA HIS A 76 -4.70 -15.76 -4.85
C HIS A 76 -5.54 -15.85 -6.13
N ARG A 77 -5.39 -14.93 -7.07
CA ARG A 77 -6.03 -15.01 -8.39
C ARG A 77 -5.33 -15.99 -9.34
N ALA A 78 -4.00 -16.06 -9.28
CA ALA A 78 -3.19 -16.93 -10.14
C ALA A 78 -3.23 -18.41 -9.71
N ALA A 79 -3.63 -18.67 -8.45
CA ALA A 79 -3.87 -20.04 -7.99
C ALA A 79 -5.02 -20.67 -8.78
N PRO A 80 -4.82 -21.86 -9.38
CA PRO A 80 -5.90 -22.59 -10.05
C PRO A 80 -6.99 -22.92 -9.03
N ARG A 81 -8.25 -22.70 -9.42
CA ARG A 81 -9.43 -23.17 -8.66
C ARG A 81 -9.53 -24.68 -8.70
#